data_AF-A0A243SIM3-F1
#
_entry.id   AF-A0A243SIM3-F1
#
_cell.length_a   1.000
_cell.length_b   1.000
_cell.length_c   1.000
_cell.angle_alpha   90.00
_cell.angle_beta   90.00
_cell.angle_gamma   90.00
#
_symmetry.space_group_name_H-M   'P 1'
#
loop_
_entity.id
_entity.type
_entity.pdbx_description
1 polymer ?
#
loop_
_entity_poly.entity_id
_entity_poly.type
_entity_poly.pdbx_seq_one_letter_code
_entity_poly.pdbx_strand_id
1 'polypeptide(L)'
;MKLFNWTNVRLVLMFVLVIFLFSFTSKRNENRKLKQSTVTFVGVNSPFVKQEIVNKLLIENSDNVRSIQKVNLDLNKLETTIDSHAMIKKSEVYVTIDGVLKAVVEQKTPIARVFDNGKSFYIDYQGGKMPLSDNFTARVPLVSGARNKKNSEELTKLFRVIYDDEFLKKNIIGIQIMPNGSLIMHNRNFDYQIDFGSLNFAVLKFRNYKAFFQKAVLDGSLYKYKKIDLRFTDQVVCTK
;
A
#
# COMPACT_ATOMS: atom_id res chain seq x y z
N MET A 1 -6.18 73.08 17.23
CA MET A 1 -6.02 71.60 17.24
C MET A 1 -5.60 71.16 15.84
N LYS A 2 -4.39 70.61 15.68
CA LYS A 2 -3.92 70.09 14.38
C LYS A 2 -4.71 68.82 14.05
N LEU A 3 -5.81 68.97 13.32
CA LEU A 3 -6.73 67.90 12.92
C LEU A 3 -6.12 66.93 11.88
N PHE A 4 -4.90 67.18 11.42
CA PHE A 4 -4.30 66.43 10.31
C PHE A 4 -2.92 65.89 10.68
N ASN A 5 -2.90 64.67 11.19
CA ASN A 5 -1.66 63.96 11.49
C ASN A 5 -1.26 63.16 10.23
N TRP A 6 -0.32 63.70 9.44
CA TRP A 6 0.12 63.12 8.15
C TRP A 6 0.54 61.65 8.25
N THR A 7 1.06 61.25 9.41
CA THR A 7 1.40 59.86 9.74
C THR A 7 0.17 58.94 9.70
N ASN A 8 -0.98 59.40 10.21
CA ASN A 8 -2.23 58.63 10.21
C ASN A 8 -2.79 58.48 8.79
N VAL A 9 -2.70 59.53 7.96
CA VAL A 9 -3.12 59.48 6.55
C VAL A 9 -2.25 58.48 5.77
N ARG A 10 -0.94 58.50 5.98
CA ARG A 10 -0.01 57.56 5.36
C ARG A 10 -0.28 56.11 5.80
N LEU A 11 -0.61 55.91 7.08
CA LEU A 11 -1.03 54.61 7.63
C LEU A 11 -2.31 54.09 6.98
N VAL A 12 -3.35 54.92 6.90
CA VAL A 12 -4.63 54.56 6.26
C VAL A 12 -4.42 54.20 4.79
N LEU A 13 -3.64 55.01 4.07
CA LEU A 13 -3.36 54.77 2.65
C LEU A 13 -2.59 53.46 2.44
N MET A 14 -1.62 53.16 3.33
CA MET A 14 -0.90 51.89 3.30
C MET A 14 -1.84 50.70 3.58
N PHE A 15 -2.76 50.85 4.53
CA PHE A 15 -3.74 49.82 4.86
C PHE A 15 -4.70 49.53 3.69
N VAL A 16 -5.21 50.58 3.03
CA VAL A 16 -6.03 50.46 1.81
C VAL A 16 -5.27 49.76 0.69
N LEU A 17 -3.99 50.10 0.51
CA LEU A 17 -3.16 49.48 -0.52
C LEU A 17 -2.94 47.98 -0.26
N VAL A 18 -2.73 47.58 0.99
CA VAL A 18 -2.60 46.15 1.35
C VAL A 18 -3.90 45.40 1.08
N ILE A 19 -5.06 45.95 1.48
CA ILE A 19 -6.37 45.33 1.21
C ILE A 19 -6.61 45.21 -0.30
N PHE A 20 -6.29 46.26 -1.06
CA PHE A 20 -6.44 46.26 -2.51
C PHE A 20 -5.56 45.19 -3.18
N LEU A 21 -4.28 45.13 -2.82
CA LEU A 21 -3.35 44.13 -3.36
C LEU A 21 -3.78 42.70 -2.99
N PHE A 22 -4.26 42.49 -1.77
CA PHE A 22 -4.78 41.19 -1.33
C PHE A 22 -6.00 40.78 -2.17
N SER A 23 -6.98 41.67 -2.32
CA SER A 23 -8.19 41.43 -3.11
C SER A 23 -7.88 41.19 -4.59
N PHE A 24 -7.00 42.00 -5.18
CA PHE A 24 -6.56 41.85 -6.57
C PHE A 24 -5.83 40.53 -6.80
N THR A 25 -4.92 40.17 -5.89
CA THR A 25 -4.18 38.90 -5.96
C THR A 25 -5.10 37.71 -5.78
N SER A 26 -6.05 37.76 -4.84
CA SER A 26 -7.03 36.69 -4.63
C SER A 26 -7.89 36.48 -5.88
N LYS A 27 -8.42 37.56 -6.47
CA LYS A 27 -9.25 37.46 -7.69
C LYS A 27 -8.47 36.92 -8.89
N ARG A 28 -7.21 37.33 -9.04
CA ARG A 28 -6.33 36.82 -10.11
C ARG A 28 -5.97 35.34 -9.91
N ASN A 29 -5.85 34.89 -8.67
CA ASN A 29 -5.54 33.50 -8.32
C ASN A 29 -6.75 32.57 -8.55
N GLU A 30 -7.96 33.00 -8.21
CA GLU A 30 -9.21 32.27 -8.47
C GLU A 30 -9.43 32.01 -9.97
N ASN A 31 -9.25 33.04 -10.79
CA ASN A 31 -9.45 32.96 -12.25
C ASN A 31 -8.31 32.22 -12.99
N ARG A 32 -7.31 31.68 -12.27
CA ARG A 32 -6.18 30.99 -12.89
C ARG A 32 -6.62 29.62 -13.40
N LYS A 33 -6.31 29.34 -14.68
CA LYS A 33 -6.54 28.04 -15.32
C LYS A 33 -5.47 27.03 -14.90
N LEU A 34 -5.82 25.75 -14.95
CA LEU A 34 -4.85 24.68 -14.73
C LEU A 34 -3.88 24.60 -15.92
N LYS A 35 -2.58 24.52 -15.62
CA LYS A 35 -1.51 24.45 -16.63
C LYS A 35 -1.19 23.02 -17.02
N GLN A 36 -1.09 22.13 -16.03
CA GLN A 36 -0.70 20.73 -16.20
C GLN A 36 -1.18 19.87 -15.02
N SER A 37 -1.23 18.56 -15.21
CA SER A 37 -1.42 17.57 -14.16
C SER A 37 -0.12 16.78 -13.93
N THR A 38 0.13 16.39 -12.69
CA THR A 38 1.29 15.58 -12.31
C THR A 38 0.87 14.54 -11.28
N VAL A 39 1.25 13.29 -11.51
CA VAL A 39 0.95 12.17 -10.62
C VAL A 39 2.26 11.71 -9.99
N THR A 40 2.24 11.45 -8.69
CA THR A 40 3.38 10.91 -7.94
C THR A 40 2.91 9.72 -7.13
N PHE A 41 3.59 8.59 -7.27
CA PHE A 41 3.31 7.40 -6.48
C PHE A 41 4.16 7.40 -5.22
N VAL A 42 3.54 7.09 -4.08
CA VAL A 42 4.22 6.96 -2.78
C VAL A 42 4.35 5.48 -2.43
N GLY A 43 5.51 5.08 -1.90
CA GLY A 43 5.77 3.72 -1.42
C GLY A 43 6.77 2.96 -2.29
N VAL A 44 6.49 1.67 -2.52
CA VAL A 44 7.42 0.75 -3.19
C VAL A 44 7.70 1.21 -4.63
N ASN A 45 8.98 1.21 -5.03
CA ASN A 45 9.51 1.69 -6.32
C ASN A 45 8.98 0.95 -7.57
N SER A 46 7.92 0.16 -7.48
CA SER A 46 7.34 -0.62 -8.57
C SER A 46 5.83 -0.39 -8.64
N PRO A 47 5.36 0.49 -9.55
CA PRO A 47 3.95 0.83 -9.62
C PRO A 47 3.12 -0.34 -10.17
N PHE A 48 2.12 -0.77 -9.41
CA PHE A 48 1.06 -1.68 -9.87
C PHE A 48 0.10 -0.97 -10.83
N VAL A 49 -0.09 0.33 -10.65
CA VAL A 49 -0.94 1.18 -11.50
C VAL A 49 -0.06 2.08 -12.36
N LYS A 50 -0.32 2.08 -13.66
CA LYS A 50 0.35 2.96 -14.62
C LYS A 50 -0.04 4.42 -14.40
N GLN A 51 0.93 5.33 -14.58
CA GLN A 51 0.68 6.77 -14.43
C GLN A 51 -0.41 7.25 -15.40
N GLU A 52 -0.47 6.66 -16.59
CA GLU A 52 -1.45 6.96 -17.63
C GLU A 52 -2.88 6.66 -17.17
N ILE A 53 -3.09 5.62 -16.36
CA ILE A 53 -4.41 5.26 -15.82
C ILE A 53 -4.87 6.35 -14.85
N VAL A 54 -3.99 6.78 -13.94
CA VAL A 54 -4.32 7.85 -12.98
C VAL A 54 -4.54 9.17 -13.71
N ASN A 55 -3.69 9.50 -14.68
CA ASN A 55 -3.89 10.68 -15.54
C ASN A 55 -5.22 10.63 -16.28
N LYS A 56 -5.61 9.47 -16.80
CA LYS A 56 -6.90 9.27 -17.45
C LYS A 56 -8.06 9.46 -16.48
N LEU A 57 -7.97 8.92 -15.26
CA LEU A 57 -8.99 9.13 -14.21
C LEU A 57 -9.12 10.61 -13.80
N LEU A 58 -7.99 11.34 -13.79
CA LEU A 58 -7.97 12.78 -13.55
C LEU A 58 -8.60 13.57 -14.70
N ILE A 59 -8.30 13.20 -15.96
CA ILE A 59 -8.76 13.92 -17.17
C ILE A 59 -10.21 13.59 -17.51
N GLU A 60 -10.65 12.33 -17.44
CA GLU A 60 -12.01 11.91 -17.81
C GLU A 60 -13.08 12.47 -16.86
N ASN A 61 -12.72 12.75 -15.60
CA ASN A 61 -13.62 13.42 -14.66
C ASN A 61 -13.60 14.94 -14.76
N SER A 62 -12.78 15.48 -15.64
CA SER A 62 -12.55 16.91 -15.76
C SER A 62 -12.57 17.27 -17.25
N ASP A 63 -13.75 17.56 -17.80
CA ASP A 63 -13.93 18.02 -19.19
C ASP A 63 -12.83 19.00 -19.60
N ASN A 64 -11.84 18.49 -20.36
CA ASN A 64 -10.59 19.17 -20.67
C ASN A 64 -9.92 19.88 -19.46
N VAL A 65 -8.96 19.21 -18.79
CA VAL A 65 -8.13 19.78 -17.69
C VAL A 65 -7.65 21.22 -17.97
N ARG A 66 -7.42 21.59 -19.24
CA ARG A 66 -6.97 22.94 -19.66
C ARG A 66 -8.06 24.03 -19.62
N SER A 67 -9.35 23.69 -19.65
CA SER A 67 -10.46 24.66 -19.64
C SER A 67 -11.06 24.91 -18.27
N ILE A 68 -10.78 24.06 -17.28
CA ILE A 68 -11.39 24.16 -15.96
C ILE A 68 -10.68 25.23 -15.14
N GLN A 69 -11.47 26.19 -14.64
CA GLN A 69 -10.99 27.17 -13.66
C GLN A 69 -10.78 26.48 -12.32
N LYS A 70 -9.74 26.88 -11.59
CA LYS A 70 -9.38 26.28 -10.29
C LYS A 70 -10.55 26.17 -9.30
N VAL A 71 -11.46 27.14 -9.33
CA VAL A 71 -12.62 27.24 -8.41
C VAL A 71 -13.69 26.17 -8.68
N ASN A 72 -13.76 25.62 -9.89
CA ASN A 72 -14.80 24.66 -10.28
C ASN A 72 -14.34 23.19 -10.17
N LEU A 73 -13.13 22.95 -9.65
CA LEU A 73 -12.58 21.61 -9.53
C LEU A 73 -13.00 20.99 -8.18
N ASP A 74 -13.81 19.94 -8.23
CA ASP A 74 -14.12 19.14 -7.05
C ASP A 74 -12.99 18.15 -6.76
N LEU A 75 -12.08 18.56 -5.87
CA LEU A 75 -10.94 17.74 -5.47
C LEU A 75 -11.37 16.44 -4.77
N ASN A 76 -12.41 16.50 -3.94
CA ASN A 76 -12.91 15.34 -3.21
C ASN A 76 -13.48 14.30 -4.18
N LYS A 77 -14.17 14.73 -5.23
CA LYS A 77 -14.67 13.83 -6.28
C LYS A 77 -13.52 13.16 -7.04
N LEU A 78 -12.45 13.89 -7.32
CA LEU A 78 -11.26 13.33 -7.97
C LEU A 78 -10.60 12.28 -7.07
N GLU A 79 -10.38 12.59 -5.80
CA GLU A 79 -9.82 11.66 -4.82
C GLU A 79 -10.68 10.39 -4.71
N THR A 80 -11.99 10.55 -4.52
CA THR A 80 -12.91 9.41 -4.40
C THR A 80 -12.90 8.52 -5.66
N THR A 81 -12.80 9.13 -6.83
CA THR A 81 -12.71 8.37 -8.09
C THR A 81 -11.40 7.59 -8.19
N ILE A 82 -10.28 8.20 -7.81
CA ILE A 82 -8.97 7.51 -7.81
C ILE A 82 -8.97 6.40 -6.76
N ASP A 83 -9.50 6.65 -5.57
CA ASP A 83 -9.58 5.69 -4.46
C ASP A 83 -10.50 4.50 -4.76
N SER A 84 -11.46 4.67 -5.68
CA SER A 84 -12.31 3.57 -6.14
C SER A 84 -11.54 2.47 -6.90
N HIS A 85 -10.33 2.78 -7.39
CA HIS A 85 -9.51 1.83 -8.11
C HIS A 85 -8.99 0.73 -7.17
N ALA A 86 -9.21 -0.54 -7.53
CA ALA A 86 -9.00 -1.68 -6.63
C ALA A 86 -7.57 -1.87 -6.09
N MET A 87 -6.57 -1.28 -6.74
CA MET A 87 -5.14 -1.31 -6.37
C MET A 87 -4.67 -0.07 -5.61
N ILE A 88 -5.51 0.97 -5.49
CA ILE A 88 -5.20 2.21 -4.78
C ILE A 88 -5.69 2.08 -3.35
N LYS A 89 -4.87 2.50 -2.40
CA LYS A 89 -5.21 2.55 -0.99
C LYS A 89 -5.81 3.90 -0.63
N LYS A 90 -5.17 4.97 -1.07
CA LYS A 90 -5.57 6.35 -0.83
C LYS A 90 -4.92 7.26 -1.88
N SER A 91 -5.55 8.37 -2.19
CA SER A 91 -5.02 9.44 -3.01
C SER A 91 -5.25 10.79 -2.34
N GLU A 92 -4.37 11.73 -2.64
CA GLU A 92 -4.47 13.12 -2.21
C GLU A 92 -4.28 14.00 -3.44
N VAL A 93 -5.29 14.80 -3.76
CA VAL A 93 -5.34 15.62 -4.96
C VAL A 93 -5.44 17.09 -4.58
N TYR A 94 -4.48 17.89 -5.05
CA TYR A 94 -4.43 19.31 -4.71
C TYR A 94 -3.89 20.16 -5.86
N VAL A 95 -4.24 21.44 -5.86
CA VAL A 95 -3.78 22.40 -6.87
C VAL A 95 -2.78 23.36 -6.25
N THR A 96 -1.57 23.37 -6.80
CA THR A 96 -0.50 24.30 -6.40
C THR A 96 -0.85 25.77 -6.73
N ILE A 97 -0.11 26.71 -6.13
CA ILE A 97 -0.26 28.15 -6.40
C ILE A 97 0.00 28.47 -7.88
N ASP A 98 0.90 27.73 -8.52
CA ASP A 98 1.25 27.91 -9.94
C ASP A 98 0.21 27.36 -10.93
N GLY A 99 -0.87 26.73 -10.43
CA GLY A 99 -1.94 26.16 -11.23
C GLY A 99 -1.64 24.75 -11.74
N VAL A 100 -0.78 23.99 -11.05
CA VAL A 100 -0.52 22.58 -11.35
C VAL A 100 -1.39 21.70 -10.46
N LEU A 101 -2.16 20.80 -11.08
CA LEU A 101 -2.92 19.75 -10.38
C LEU A 101 -1.98 18.60 -10.04
N LYS A 102 -1.78 18.34 -8.75
CA LYS A 102 -0.95 17.24 -8.26
C LYS A 102 -1.85 16.16 -7.65
N ALA A 103 -1.58 14.91 -8.00
CA ALA A 103 -2.18 13.74 -7.37
C ALA A 103 -1.08 12.87 -6.78
N VAL A 104 -1.12 12.69 -5.46
CA VAL A 104 -0.23 11.81 -4.71
C VAL A 104 -1.01 10.52 -4.45
N VAL A 105 -0.53 9.40 -4.97
CA VAL A 105 -1.26 8.12 -4.92
C VAL A 105 -0.49 7.10 -4.10
N GLU A 106 -1.11 6.62 -3.02
CA GLU A 106 -0.64 5.50 -2.22
C GLU A 106 -1.27 4.20 -2.73
N GLN A 107 -0.43 3.24 -3.12
CA GLN A 107 -0.89 1.95 -3.63
C GLN A 107 -1.05 0.93 -2.50
N LYS A 108 -1.95 -0.04 -2.69
CA LYS A 108 -2.09 -1.17 -1.78
C LYS A 108 -0.81 -1.99 -1.77
N THR A 109 -0.45 -2.47 -0.58
CA THR A 109 0.72 -3.32 -0.38
C THR A 109 0.28 -4.78 -0.34
N PRO A 110 0.58 -5.60 -1.36
CA PRO A 110 0.26 -7.02 -1.33
C PRO A 110 1.19 -7.75 -0.35
N ILE A 111 0.63 -8.65 0.46
CA ILE A 111 1.35 -9.45 1.46
C ILE A 111 1.30 -10.96 1.16
N ALA A 112 0.34 -11.41 0.36
CA ALA A 112 0.22 -12.80 -0.07
C ALA A 112 -0.53 -12.87 -1.42
N ARG A 113 -0.26 -13.90 -2.23
CA ARG A 113 -0.99 -14.17 -3.47
C ARG A 113 -1.79 -15.44 -3.29
N VAL A 114 -3.11 -15.37 -3.41
CA VAL A 114 -3.99 -16.54 -3.33
C VAL A 114 -4.20 -17.10 -4.74
N PHE A 115 -4.07 -18.41 -4.88
CA PHE A 115 -4.45 -19.17 -6.07
C PHE A 115 -5.59 -20.11 -5.72
N ASP A 116 -6.75 -19.91 -6.34
CA ASP A 116 -7.96 -20.68 -6.11
C ASP A 116 -8.68 -20.97 -7.43
N ASN A 117 -8.78 -22.25 -7.80
CA ASN A 117 -9.52 -22.74 -8.97
C ASN A 117 -9.32 -21.90 -10.25
N GLY A 118 -8.06 -21.64 -10.59
CA GLY A 118 -7.67 -20.89 -11.80
C GLY A 118 -7.74 -19.37 -11.68
N LYS A 119 -8.20 -18.82 -10.54
CA LYS A 119 -8.18 -17.39 -10.25
C LYS A 119 -7.05 -17.05 -9.28
N SER A 120 -6.36 -15.95 -9.58
CA SER A 120 -5.30 -15.40 -8.74
C SER A 120 -5.67 -14.00 -8.27
N PHE A 121 -5.44 -13.70 -7.00
CA PHE A 121 -5.55 -12.34 -6.46
C PHE A 121 -4.59 -12.15 -5.30
N TYR A 122 -4.21 -10.91 -5.03
CA TYR A 122 -3.43 -10.55 -3.86
C TYR A 122 -4.34 -10.32 -2.65
N ILE A 123 -3.79 -10.56 -1.47
CA ILE A 123 -4.27 -10.02 -0.19
C ILE A 123 -3.41 -8.83 0.13
N ASP A 124 -4.02 -7.68 0.39
CA ASP A 124 -3.32 -6.47 0.82
C ASP A 124 -3.02 -6.50 2.33
N TYR A 125 -2.21 -5.55 2.79
CA TYR A 125 -1.84 -5.41 4.20
C TYR A 125 -3.05 -5.25 5.15
N GLN A 126 -4.17 -4.71 4.67
CA GLN A 126 -5.41 -4.55 5.43
C GLN A 126 -6.28 -5.82 5.41
N GLY A 127 -5.93 -6.85 4.62
CA GLY A 127 -6.70 -8.08 4.44
C GLY A 127 -7.70 -8.02 3.27
N GLY A 128 -7.75 -6.89 2.56
CA GLY A 128 -8.56 -6.70 1.37
C GLY A 128 -8.06 -7.53 0.19
N LYS A 129 -8.96 -7.84 -0.74
CA LYS A 129 -8.59 -8.46 -2.02
C LYS A 129 -8.12 -7.39 -2.99
N MET A 130 -7.03 -7.65 -3.67
CA MET A 130 -6.46 -6.80 -4.70
C MET A 130 -6.25 -7.63 -5.98
N PRO A 131 -6.66 -7.15 -7.17
CA PRO A 131 -6.44 -7.86 -8.42
C PRO A 131 -4.96 -7.94 -8.77
N LEU A 132 -4.61 -8.83 -9.70
CA LEU A 132 -3.27 -8.81 -10.29
C LEU A 132 -3.08 -7.56 -11.15
N SER A 133 -1.86 -7.04 -11.19
CA SER A 133 -1.47 -5.98 -12.09
C SER A 133 -0.79 -6.57 -13.32
N ASP A 134 -1.14 -6.05 -14.50
CA ASP A 134 -0.45 -6.36 -15.75
C ASP A 134 0.94 -5.71 -15.83
N ASN A 135 1.22 -4.73 -14.96
CA ASN A 135 2.46 -3.96 -14.95
C ASN A 135 3.52 -4.57 -14.03
N PHE A 136 3.11 -5.09 -12.87
CA PHE A 136 4.05 -5.59 -11.87
C PHE A 136 3.50 -6.80 -11.10
N THR A 137 4.36 -7.82 -10.94
CA THR A 137 4.07 -9.00 -10.12
C THR A 137 4.82 -8.91 -8.79
N ALA A 138 4.07 -8.86 -7.69
CA ALA A 138 4.65 -8.80 -6.35
C ALA A 138 5.30 -10.13 -5.97
N ARG A 139 6.49 -10.04 -5.35
CA ARG A 139 7.19 -11.19 -4.76
C ARG A 139 6.66 -11.45 -3.34
N VAL A 140 5.55 -12.17 -3.25
CA VAL A 140 4.87 -12.54 -2.00
C VAL A 140 4.59 -14.04 -1.96
N PRO A 141 4.40 -14.65 -0.78
CA PRO A 141 4.10 -16.08 -0.67
C PRO A 141 2.83 -16.46 -1.45
N LEU A 142 2.87 -17.61 -2.12
CA LEU A 142 1.73 -18.21 -2.79
C LEU A 142 0.88 -19.01 -1.79
N VAL A 143 -0.39 -18.70 -1.71
CA VAL A 143 -1.36 -19.32 -0.81
C VAL A 143 -2.30 -20.21 -1.63
N SER A 144 -2.40 -21.47 -1.27
CA SER A 144 -3.29 -22.46 -1.91
C SER A 144 -4.16 -23.18 -0.88
N GLY A 145 -5.23 -23.84 -1.35
CA GLY A 145 -6.10 -24.67 -0.51
C GLY A 145 -7.39 -23.98 -0.07
N ALA A 146 -8.21 -24.73 0.66
CA ALA A 146 -9.58 -24.34 1.01
C ALA A 146 -9.58 -23.24 2.09
N ARG A 147 -9.93 -22.02 1.70
CA ARG A 147 -10.10 -20.91 2.64
C ARG A 147 -11.49 -20.92 3.25
N ASN A 148 -11.57 -21.15 4.56
CA ASN A 148 -12.77 -20.83 5.31
C ASN A 148 -12.83 -19.31 5.57
N LYS A 149 -13.95 -18.65 5.26
CA LYS A 149 -14.14 -17.21 5.53
C LYS A 149 -13.95 -16.85 7.00
N LYS A 150 -14.25 -17.80 7.91
CA LYS A 150 -14.14 -17.62 9.37
C LYS A 150 -12.75 -17.24 9.86
N ASN A 151 -11.67 -17.69 9.21
CA ASN A 151 -10.29 -17.46 9.69
C ASN A 151 -9.54 -16.41 8.87
N SER A 152 -10.25 -15.60 8.08
CA SER A 152 -9.63 -14.65 7.15
C SER A 152 -8.80 -13.57 7.85
N GLU A 153 -9.24 -13.09 9.02
CA GLU A 153 -8.51 -12.08 9.78
C GLU A 153 -7.22 -12.64 10.41
N GLU A 154 -7.29 -13.82 11.02
CA GLU A 154 -6.12 -14.48 11.62
C GLU A 154 -5.06 -14.84 10.58
N LEU A 155 -5.47 -15.33 9.40
CA LEU A 155 -4.57 -15.56 8.27
C LEU A 155 -3.93 -14.25 7.80
N THR A 156 -4.69 -13.16 7.75
CA THR A 156 -4.15 -11.83 7.40
C THR A 156 -3.13 -11.37 8.44
N LYS A 157 -3.36 -11.61 9.73
CA LYS A 157 -2.37 -11.34 10.79
C LYS A 157 -1.09 -12.16 10.57
N LEU A 158 -1.22 -13.45 10.24
CA LEU A 158 -0.07 -14.31 9.93
C LEU A 158 0.73 -13.79 8.72
N PHE A 159 0.05 -13.43 7.63
CA PHE A 159 0.71 -12.91 6.42
C PHE A 159 1.45 -11.60 6.70
N ARG A 160 0.91 -10.73 7.56
CA ARG A 160 1.63 -9.54 8.03
C ARG A 160 2.88 -9.89 8.81
N VAL A 161 2.82 -10.84 9.75
CA VAL A 161 4.00 -11.32 10.48
C VAL A 161 5.08 -11.84 9.53
N ILE A 162 4.70 -12.56 8.48
CA ILE A 162 5.65 -13.04 7.45
C ILE A 162 6.20 -11.86 6.63
N TYR A 163 5.37 -10.90 6.26
CA TYR A 163 5.75 -9.76 5.43
C TYR A 163 6.67 -8.76 6.16
N ASP A 164 6.42 -8.53 7.45
CA ASP A 164 7.15 -7.57 8.27
C ASP A 164 8.51 -8.12 8.75
N ASP A 165 8.71 -9.44 8.70
CA ASP A 165 9.97 -10.10 9.03
C ASP A 165 10.81 -10.40 7.77
N GLU A 166 11.96 -9.73 7.63
CA GLU A 166 12.86 -9.87 6.48
C GLU A 166 13.33 -11.31 6.21
N PHE A 167 13.50 -12.12 7.26
CA PHE A 167 13.89 -13.51 7.11
C PHE A 167 12.71 -14.34 6.59
N LEU A 168 11.53 -14.22 7.19
CA LEU A 168 10.35 -14.99 6.78
C LEU A 168 9.91 -14.61 5.37
N LYS A 169 9.88 -13.31 5.05
CA LYS A 169 9.54 -12.79 3.72
C LYS A 169 10.43 -13.36 2.60
N LYS A 170 11.72 -13.57 2.88
CA LYS A 170 12.67 -14.14 1.92
C LYS A 170 12.54 -15.65 1.82
N ASN A 171 12.37 -16.33 2.95
CA ASN A 171 12.47 -17.78 3.01
C ASN A 171 11.15 -18.51 2.80
N ILE A 172 10.00 -17.94 3.16
CA ILE A 172 8.70 -18.59 2.99
C ILE A 172 8.11 -18.18 1.63
N ILE A 173 7.93 -19.16 0.73
CA ILE A 173 7.45 -18.92 -0.64
C ILE A 173 6.06 -19.49 -0.91
N GLY A 174 5.62 -20.46 -0.11
CA GLY A 174 4.34 -21.14 -0.27
C GLY A 174 3.68 -21.40 1.06
N ILE A 175 2.36 -21.28 1.11
CA ILE A 175 1.52 -21.58 2.27
C ILE A 175 0.29 -22.35 1.77
N GLN A 176 0.20 -23.62 2.12
CA GLN A 176 -0.95 -24.45 1.83
C GLN A 176 -1.86 -24.54 3.05
N ILE A 177 -3.13 -24.19 2.85
CA ILE A 177 -4.18 -24.29 3.86
C ILE A 177 -4.86 -25.65 3.69
N MET A 178 -4.72 -26.50 4.70
CA MET A 178 -5.33 -27.82 4.74
C MET A 178 -6.82 -27.74 5.09
N PRO A 179 -7.65 -28.74 4.73
CA PRO A 179 -9.10 -28.73 5.01
C PRO A 179 -9.47 -28.60 6.49
N ASN A 180 -8.61 -29.08 7.39
CA ASN A 180 -8.74 -28.95 8.86
C ASN A 180 -8.31 -27.57 9.40
N GLY A 181 -7.87 -26.66 8.52
CA GLY A 181 -7.37 -25.33 8.88
C GLY A 181 -5.90 -25.28 9.29
N SER A 182 -5.16 -26.41 9.28
CA SER A 182 -3.71 -26.40 9.53
C SER A 182 -2.95 -25.87 8.32
N LEU A 183 -1.74 -25.35 8.56
CA LEU A 183 -0.89 -24.77 7.53
C LEU A 183 0.35 -25.61 7.27
N ILE A 184 0.67 -25.79 6.00
CA ILE A 184 1.97 -26.29 5.53
C ILE A 184 2.66 -25.14 4.80
N MET A 185 3.92 -24.87 5.12
CA MET A 185 4.70 -23.82 4.47
C MET A 185 5.90 -24.41 3.73
N HIS A 186 6.35 -23.71 2.69
CA HIS A 186 7.47 -24.11 1.84
C HIS A 186 8.60 -23.10 1.93
N ASN A 187 9.83 -23.61 2.04
CA ASN A 187 11.04 -22.79 2.02
C ASN A 187 11.50 -22.51 0.58
N ARG A 188 12.16 -21.37 0.35
CA ARG A 188 12.74 -21.00 -0.94
C ARG A 188 13.90 -21.90 -1.37
N ASN A 189 14.80 -22.20 -0.44
CA ASN A 189 16.10 -22.78 -0.74
C ASN A 189 16.19 -24.28 -0.44
N PHE A 190 15.14 -24.86 0.17
CA PHE A 190 15.15 -26.23 0.65
C PHE A 190 13.81 -26.91 0.40
N ASP A 191 13.86 -28.18 0.03
CA ASP A 191 12.70 -28.98 -0.39
C ASP A 191 11.90 -29.59 0.77
N TYR A 192 12.22 -29.23 2.02
CA TYR A 192 11.43 -29.67 3.16
C TYR A 192 10.09 -28.92 3.26
N GLN A 193 9.11 -29.60 3.84
CA GLN A 193 7.84 -28.99 4.21
C GLN A 193 7.88 -28.56 5.68
N ILE A 194 7.36 -27.36 5.96
CA ILE A 194 7.20 -26.85 7.32
C ILE A 194 5.74 -27.08 7.73
N ASP A 195 5.49 -28.05 8.60
CA ASP A 195 4.17 -28.28 9.19
C ASP A 195 3.96 -27.29 10.34
N PHE A 196 3.28 -26.20 10.04
CA PHE A 196 3.04 -25.11 10.97
C PHE A 196 1.87 -25.41 11.92
N GLY A 197 0.95 -26.29 11.51
CA GLY A 197 -0.24 -26.62 12.28
C GLY A 197 -1.22 -25.46 12.36
N SER A 198 -1.79 -25.25 13.54
CA SER A 198 -2.74 -24.17 13.82
C SER A 198 -2.06 -22.79 13.87
N LEU A 199 -2.88 -21.74 13.74
CA LEU A 199 -2.46 -20.34 13.82
C LEU A 199 -2.05 -19.89 15.23
N ASN A 200 -2.29 -20.71 16.25
CA ASN A 200 -1.96 -20.40 17.64
C ASN A 200 -0.45 -20.24 17.83
N PHE A 201 -0.07 -19.23 18.61
CA PHE A 201 1.33 -18.92 18.95
C PHE A 201 2.25 -18.74 17.72
N ALA A 202 1.72 -18.20 16.61
CA ALA A 202 2.45 -18.05 15.36
C ALA A 202 3.83 -17.37 15.52
N VAL A 203 3.89 -16.28 16.29
CA VAL A 203 5.13 -15.53 16.55
C VAL A 203 6.17 -16.40 17.26
N LEU A 204 5.75 -17.19 18.25
CA LEU A 204 6.62 -18.11 18.98
C LEU A 204 7.15 -19.22 18.06
N LYS A 205 6.28 -19.82 17.26
CA LYS A 205 6.67 -20.85 16.27
C LYS A 205 7.70 -20.33 15.28
N PHE A 206 7.51 -19.13 14.75
CA PHE A 206 8.49 -18.51 13.85
C PHE A 206 9.81 -18.19 14.54
N ARG A 207 9.78 -17.76 15.80
CA ARG A 207 11.01 -17.54 16.59
C ARG A 207 11.81 -18.85 16.73
N ASN A 208 11.14 -19.93 17.08
CA ASN A 208 11.78 -21.25 17.22
C ASN A 208 12.31 -21.76 15.88
N TYR A 209 11.55 -21.59 14.80
CA TYR A 209 11.97 -21.93 13.45
C TYR A 209 13.23 -21.16 13.02
N LYS A 210 13.31 -19.85 13.30
CA LYS A 210 14.51 -19.05 13.03
C LYS A 210 15.72 -19.54 13.79
N ALA A 211 15.57 -19.84 15.08
CA ALA A 211 16.66 -20.38 15.90
C ALA A 211 17.14 -21.76 15.39
N PHE A 212 16.20 -22.64 15.05
CA PHE A 212 16.50 -23.92 14.40
C PHE A 212 17.24 -23.72 13.08
N PHE A 213 16.72 -22.86 12.20
CA PHE A 213 17.27 -22.64 10.88
C PHE A 213 18.71 -22.12 10.96
N GLN A 214 18.97 -21.15 11.84
CA GLN A 214 20.32 -20.61 12.04
C GLN A 214 21.31 -21.70 12.45
N LYS A 215 20.92 -22.61 13.36
CA LYS A 215 21.76 -23.75 13.76
C LYS A 215 21.94 -24.78 12.64
N ALA A 216 20.84 -25.17 12.00
CA ALA A 216 20.83 -26.22 10.99
C ALA A 216 21.55 -25.83 9.69
N VAL A 217 21.62 -24.54 9.36
CA VAL A 217 22.47 -24.02 8.28
C VAL A 217 23.95 -24.26 8.59
N LEU A 218 24.41 -23.94 9.82
CA LEU A 218 25.81 -24.09 10.21
C LEU A 218 26.27 -25.55 10.19
N ASP A 219 25.40 -26.45 10.65
CA ASP A 219 25.70 -27.89 10.71
C ASP A 219 25.42 -28.63 9.38
N GLY A 220 24.94 -27.93 8.35
CA GLY A 220 24.63 -28.49 7.02
C GLY A 220 23.52 -29.54 7.02
N SER A 221 22.67 -29.57 8.04
CA SER A 221 21.67 -30.63 8.26
C SER A 221 20.36 -30.40 7.50
N LEU A 222 20.10 -29.18 7.01
CA LEU A 222 18.85 -28.81 6.34
C LEU A 222 18.54 -29.66 5.09
N TYR A 223 19.55 -30.04 4.31
CA TYR A 223 19.36 -30.86 3.11
C TYR A 223 18.89 -32.29 3.41
N LYS A 224 18.99 -32.73 4.67
CA LYS A 224 18.65 -34.10 5.08
C LYS A 224 17.20 -34.25 5.49
N TYR A 225 16.49 -33.15 5.73
CA TYR A 225 15.13 -33.19 6.25
C TYR A 225 14.11 -33.11 5.12
N LYS A 226 13.04 -33.89 5.25
CA LYS A 226 11.83 -33.79 4.42
C LYS A 226 10.74 -32.97 5.09
N LYS A 227 10.68 -32.98 6.42
CA LYS A 227 9.64 -32.29 7.19
C LYS A 227 10.22 -31.64 8.44
N ILE A 228 9.78 -30.41 8.69
CA ILE A 228 10.01 -29.66 9.94
C ILE A 228 8.64 -29.42 10.57
N ASP A 229 8.42 -29.96 11.75
CA ASP A 229 7.17 -29.86 12.49
C ASP A 229 7.28 -28.76 13.57
N LEU A 230 6.45 -27.73 13.43
CA LEU A 230 6.32 -26.59 14.32
C LEU A 230 4.96 -26.59 15.05
N ARG A 231 4.23 -27.71 15.05
CA ARG A 231 2.95 -27.83 15.75
C ARG A 231 3.12 -27.68 17.27
N PHE A 232 4.29 -28.07 17.79
CA PHE A 232 4.66 -27.96 19.19
C PHE A 232 5.38 -26.64 19.47
N THR A 233 4.96 -25.92 20.51
CA THR A 233 5.52 -24.59 20.84
C THR A 233 6.89 -24.64 21.50
N ASP A 234 7.27 -25.77 22.09
CA ASP A 234 8.50 -25.89 22.89
C ASP A 234 9.62 -26.67 22.19
N GLN A 235 9.33 -27.26 21.03
CA GLN A 235 10.30 -28.06 20.28
C GLN A 235 10.06 -28.00 18.77
N VAL A 236 11.14 -28.16 18.00
CA VAL A 236 11.10 -28.31 16.55
C VAL A 236 11.49 -29.75 16.22
N VAL A 237 10.55 -30.51 15.63
CA VAL A 237 10.78 -31.93 15.31
C VAL A 237 11.08 -32.07 13.82
N CYS A 238 12.18 -32.74 13.47
CA CYS A 238 12.59 -32.90 12.08
C CYS A 238 12.49 -34.37 11.66
N THR A 239 12.04 -34.61 10.43
CA THR A 239 11.92 -35.95 9.83
C THR A 239 12.71 -36.00 8.52
N LYS A 240 13.40 -37.12 8.28
CA LYS A 240 14.20 -37.38 7.07
C LYS A 240 13.45 -38.21 6.04
#